data_AF-A0A1R3X6H5-F1
#
_entry.id   AF-A0A1R3X6H5-F1
#
_cell.length_a   1.000
_cell.length_b   1.000
_cell.length_c   1.000
_cell.angle_alpha   90.00
_cell.angle_beta   90.00
_cell.angle_gamma   90.00
#
_symmetry.space_group_name_H-M   'P 1'
#
loop_
_entity.id
_entity.type
_entity.pdbx_description
1 polymer ?
#
loop_
_entity_poly.entity_id
_entity_poly.type
_entity_poly.pdbx_seq_one_letter_code
_entity_poly.pdbx_strand_id
1 'polypeptide(L)'
;MDFPRSGRFVFVVQWILALLLPVWIFLGRELVGAQVGWMAVIGIVYGAFVILFLLIPPLVSLFDRDVRRRRSERVAYSIAMGVAWIALFLAGLVIPDSGDSGRLDTALTVWTGGLIGYEATETIFIVLVMIVFFALVAGLALAIIGAGRAGRASAGSK
;
A
#
# COMPACT_ATOMS: atom_id res chain seq x y z
N MET A 1 -20.04 -21.96 -0.05
CA MET A 1 -19.38 -20.87 -0.81
C MET A 1 -17.90 -20.92 -0.48
N ASP A 2 -17.13 -21.77 -1.17
CA ASP A 2 -15.72 -21.94 -0.86
C ASP A 2 -14.88 -20.92 -1.63
N PHE A 3 -14.55 -19.84 -0.93
CA PHE A 3 -13.46 -18.98 -1.35
C PHE A 3 -12.16 -19.80 -1.24
N PRO A 4 -11.27 -19.79 -2.26
CA PRO A 4 -9.88 -20.17 -2.02
C PRO A 4 -9.38 -19.34 -0.84
N ARG A 5 -8.90 -19.98 0.24
CA ARG A 5 -8.59 -19.34 1.53
C ARG A 5 -7.80 -18.02 1.38
N SER A 6 -6.88 -17.96 0.42
CA SER A 6 -6.05 -16.77 0.14
C SER A 6 -6.82 -15.54 -0.33
N GLY A 7 -7.84 -15.68 -1.18
CA GLY A 7 -8.56 -14.53 -1.74
C GLY A 7 -9.47 -13.83 -0.72
N ARG A 8 -10.04 -14.59 0.23
CA ARG A 8 -10.82 -14.02 1.33
C ARG A 8 -9.92 -13.30 2.33
N PHE A 9 -8.70 -13.82 2.56
CA PHE A 9 -7.71 -13.20 3.42
C PHE A 9 -7.28 -11.83 2.88
N VAL A 10 -6.82 -11.75 1.62
CA VAL A 10 -6.42 -10.49 0.99
C VAL A 10 -7.56 -9.46 1.05
N PHE A 11 -8.79 -9.90 0.76
CA PHE A 11 -9.95 -9.02 0.78
C PHE A 11 -10.24 -8.42 2.17
N VAL A 12 -9.93 -9.10 3.26
CA VAL A 12 -10.12 -8.57 4.63
C VAL A 12 -8.92 -7.73 5.04
N VAL A 13 -7.72 -8.24 4.81
CA VAL A 13 -6.45 -7.62 5.20
C VAL A 13 -6.25 -6.26 4.55
N GLN A 14 -6.68 -6.08 3.29
CA GLN A 14 -6.56 -4.80 2.59
C GLN A 14 -7.25 -3.64 3.32
N TRP A 15 -8.38 -3.88 3.98
CA TRP A 15 -9.09 -2.83 4.74
C TRP A 15 -8.32 -2.44 5.99
N ILE A 16 -7.82 -3.45 6.70
CA ILE A 16 -7.02 -3.26 7.91
C ILE A 16 -5.73 -2.52 7.54
N LEU A 17 -5.03 -2.97 6.49
CA LEU A 17 -3.77 -2.37 6.07
C LEU A 17 -3.93 -0.98 5.45
N ALA A 18 -5.06 -0.68 4.78
CA ALA A 18 -5.33 0.68 4.30
C ALA A 18 -5.39 1.69 5.44
N LEU A 19 -5.79 1.27 6.64
CA LEU A 19 -5.78 2.10 7.84
C LEU A 19 -4.44 2.04 8.58
N LEU A 20 -3.88 0.85 8.79
CA LEU A 20 -2.68 0.66 9.59
C LEU A 20 -1.39 1.11 8.90
N LEU A 21 -1.26 0.95 7.57
CA LEU A 21 -0.02 1.31 6.87
C LEU A 21 0.26 2.81 6.89
N PRO A 22 -0.72 3.72 6.68
CA PRO A 22 -0.48 5.14 6.86
C PRO A 22 -0.05 5.48 8.28
N VAL A 23 -0.72 4.91 9.30
CA VAL A 23 -0.34 5.11 10.71
C VAL A 23 1.09 4.62 10.96
N TRP A 24 1.46 3.47 10.42
CA TRP A 24 2.82 2.92 10.49
C TRP A 24 3.86 3.86 9.87
N ILE A 25 3.63 4.32 8.64
CA ILE A 25 4.58 5.14 7.88
C ILE A 25 4.84 6.48 8.59
N PHE A 26 3.78 7.12 9.10
CA PHE A 26 3.91 8.47 9.66
C PHE A 26 4.27 8.49 11.14
N LEU A 27 3.78 7.52 11.92
CA LEU A 27 3.93 7.51 13.38
C LEU A 27 4.61 6.23 13.89
N GLY A 28 4.20 5.07 13.38
CA GLY A 28 4.67 3.77 13.88
C GLY A 28 6.16 3.52 13.71
N ARG A 29 6.82 4.18 12.74
CA ARG A 29 8.28 4.05 12.53
C ARG A 29 9.13 4.54 13.71
N GLU A 30 8.58 5.38 14.59
CA GLU A 30 9.26 5.77 15.84
C GLU A 30 9.53 4.56 16.74
N LEU A 31 8.60 3.61 16.75
CA LEU A 31 8.68 2.39 17.57
C LEU A 31 9.85 1.48 17.16
N VAL A 32 10.39 1.69 15.96
CA VAL A 32 11.54 0.96 15.42
C VAL A 32 12.80 1.81 15.35
N GLY A 33 12.79 2.99 16.00
CA GLY A 33 13.96 3.84 16.17
C GLY A 33 14.15 4.91 15.09
N ALA A 34 13.21 5.08 14.16
CA ALA A 34 13.26 6.23 13.25
C ALA A 34 12.94 7.52 14.02
N GLN A 35 13.64 8.60 13.68
CA GLN A 35 13.30 9.92 14.18
C GLN A 35 12.11 10.50 13.41
N VAL A 36 11.21 11.16 14.13
CA VAL A 36 9.98 11.70 13.58
C VAL A 36 10.02 13.23 13.62
N GLY A 37 9.93 13.84 12.44
CA GLY A 37 9.89 15.28 12.22
C GLY A 37 8.65 15.69 11.43
N TRP A 38 8.84 16.54 10.42
CA TRP A 38 7.75 17.13 9.65
C TRP A 38 6.88 16.09 8.92
N MET A 39 7.41 14.90 8.62
CA MET A 39 6.61 13.84 8.00
C MET A 39 5.46 13.34 8.88
N ALA A 40 5.55 13.37 10.22
CA ALA A 40 4.39 13.04 11.05
C ALA A 40 3.29 14.10 10.96
N VAL A 41 3.65 15.37 10.90
CA VAL A 41 2.69 16.48 10.75
C VAL A 41 1.96 16.34 9.42
N ILE A 42 2.71 16.12 8.33
CA ILE A 42 2.15 15.85 7.00
C ILE A 42 1.24 14.62 7.06
N GLY A 43 1.68 13.57 7.73
CA GLY A 43 0.90 12.35 7.94
C GLY A 43 -0.41 12.56 8.68
N ILE A 44 -0.45 13.43 9.69
CA ILE A 44 -1.68 13.73 10.42
C ILE A 44 -2.63 14.57 9.56
N VAL A 45 -2.11 15.60 8.88
CA VAL A 45 -2.92 16.53 8.07
C VAL A 45 -3.47 15.83 6.83
N TYR A 46 -2.64 15.05 6.13
CA TYR A 46 -2.96 14.45 4.84
C TYR A 46 -3.22 12.93 4.90
N GLY A 47 -3.02 12.28 6.05
CA GLY A 47 -3.16 10.83 6.19
C GLY A 47 -4.55 10.32 5.84
N ALA A 48 -5.60 11.12 6.10
CA ALA A 48 -6.96 10.80 5.66
C ALA A 48 -7.05 10.63 4.13
N PHE A 49 -6.38 11.48 3.36
CA PHE A 49 -6.35 11.34 1.89
C PHE A 49 -5.58 10.09 1.47
N VAL A 50 -4.47 9.78 2.13
CA VAL A 50 -3.71 8.55 1.84
C VAL A 50 -4.56 7.30 2.11
N ILE A 51 -5.27 7.26 3.25
CA ILE A 51 -6.21 6.18 3.58
C ILE A 51 -7.28 6.07 2.50
N LEU A 52 -7.90 7.19 2.10
CA LEU A 52 -8.91 7.20 1.05
C LEU A 52 -8.37 6.64 -0.28
N PHE A 53 -7.15 7.02 -0.67
CA PHE A 53 -6.50 6.49 -1.88
C PHE A 53 -6.24 4.98 -1.79
N LEU A 54 -5.72 4.49 -0.66
CA LEU A 54 -5.50 3.06 -0.44
C LEU A 54 -6.81 2.25 -0.40
N LEU A 55 -7.92 2.90 -0.09
CA LEU A 55 -9.26 2.31 -0.11
C LEU A 55 -9.89 2.25 -1.51
N ILE A 56 -9.33 2.89 -2.53
CA ILE A 56 -9.90 2.84 -3.89
C ILE A 56 -9.91 1.41 -4.45
N PRO A 57 -8.79 0.66 -4.50
CA PRO A 57 -8.80 -0.72 -4.98
C PRO A 57 -9.80 -1.65 -4.26
N PRO A 58 -9.89 -1.69 -2.90
CA PRO A 58 -10.87 -2.52 -2.22
C PRO A 58 -12.31 -2.10 -2.49
N LEU A 59 -12.59 -0.80 -2.56
CA LEU A 59 -13.93 -0.30 -2.89
C LEU A 59 -14.35 -0.71 -4.30
N VAL A 60 -13.47 -0.60 -5.30
CA VAL A 60 -13.75 -1.05 -6.67
C VAL A 60 -13.98 -2.57 -6.70
N SER A 61 -13.20 -3.33 -5.93
CA SER A 61 -13.33 -4.80 -5.87
C SER A 61 -14.68 -5.28 -5.29
N LEU A 62 -15.38 -4.45 -4.51
CA LEU A 62 -16.72 -4.79 -3.97
C LEU A 62 -17.78 -4.89 -5.06
N PHE A 63 -17.67 -4.06 -6.10
CA PHE A 63 -18.62 -4.03 -7.22
C PHE A 63 -18.41 -5.17 -8.21
N ASP A 64 -17.33 -5.92 -8.08
CA ASP A 64 -17.00 -7.04 -8.95
C ASP A 64 -17.66 -8.35 -8.46
N ARG A 65 -18.92 -8.54 -8.86
CA ARG A 65 -19.69 -9.77 -8.52
C ARG A 65 -19.29 -10.97 -9.37
N ASP A 66 -18.81 -10.78 -10.60
CA ASP A 66 -18.56 -11.86 -11.57
C ASP A 66 -17.11 -12.39 -11.56
N VAL A 67 -16.09 -11.57 -11.26
CA VAL A 67 -14.70 -12.06 -11.08
C VAL A 67 -14.52 -12.83 -9.77
N ARG A 68 -15.53 -12.86 -8.91
CA ARG A 68 -15.58 -13.85 -7.82
C ARG A 68 -15.44 -15.29 -8.35
N ARG A 69 -15.71 -15.56 -9.64
CA ARG A 69 -15.62 -16.90 -10.24
C ARG A 69 -14.27 -17.27 -10.88
N ARG A 70 -13.38 -16.32 -11.24
CA ARG A 70 -12.13 -16.65 -11.95
C ARG A 70 -10.90 -16.61 -11.03
N ARG A 71 -10.24 -17.77 -10.87
CA ARG A 71 -9.13 -17.97 -9.90
C ARG A 71 -7.85 -17.20 -10.26
N SER A 72 -7.52 -17.06 -11.55
CA SER A 72 -6.28 -16.42 -12.02
C SER A 72 -6.25 -14.90 -11.76
N GLU A 73 -7.34 -14.20 -12.07
CA GLU A 73 -7.47 -12.75 -11.85
C GLU A 73 -7.36 -12.40 -10.35
N ARG A 74 -7.89 -13.27 -9.47
CA ARG A 74 -7.73 -13.14 -8.01
C ARG A 74 -6.28 -13.27 -7.54
N VAL A 75 -5.50 -14.17 -8.14
CA VAL A 75 -4.10 -14.37 -7.76
C VAL A 75 -3.27 -13.15 -8.17
N ALA A 76 -3.43 -12.67 -9.39
CA ALA A 76 -2.71 -11.48 -9.87
C ALA A 76 -3.02 -10.24 -9.01
N TYR A 77 -4.30 -10.00 -8.70
CA TYR A 77 -4.70 -8.90 -7.80
C TYR A 77 -4.09 -9.07 -6.40
N SER A 78 -4.15 -10.28 -5.84
CA SER A 78 -3.59 -10.55 -4.51
C SER A 78 -2.08 -10.34 -4.46
N ILE A 79 -1.35 -10.71 -5.51
CA ILE A 79 0.08 -10.47 -5.63
C ILE A 79 0.35 -8.97 -5.71
N ALA A 80 -0.35 -8.24 -6.58
CA ALA A 80 -0.18 -6.80 -6.73
C ALA A 80 -0.41 -6.07 -5.39
N MET A 81 -1.50 -6.38 -4.68
CA MET A 81 -1.76 -5.78 -3.38
C MET A 81 -0.74 -6.20 -2.31
N GLY A 82 -0.32 -7.47 -2.30
CA GLY A 82 0.74 -7.94 -1.40
C GLY A 82 2.06 -7.20 -1.61
N VAL A 83 2.46 -6.99 -2.87
CA VAL A 83 3.65 -6.20 -3.22
C VAL A 83 3.51 -4.75 -2.75
N ALA A 84 2.36 -4.12 -2.98
CA ALA A 84 2.11 -2.75 -2.52
C ALA A 84 2.23 -2.65 -0.98
N TRP A 85 1.68 -3.61 -0.23
CA TRP A 85 1.73 -3.58 1.23
C TRP A 85 3.13 -3.79 1.78
N ILE A 86 3.87 -4.77 1.25
CA ILE A 86 5.26 -5.02 1.66
C ILE A 86 6.11 -3.79 1.33
N ALA A 87 5.97 -3.23 0.13
CA ALA A 87 6.73 -2.05 -0.26
C ALA A 87 6.38 -0.81 0.59
N LEU A 88 5.11 -0.59 0.93
CA LEU A 88 4.69 0.48 1.86
C LEU A 88 5.24 0.27 3.27
N PHE A 89 5.21 -0.96 3.77
CA PHE A 89 5.76 -1.28 5.08
C PHE A 89 7.27 -0.98 5.13
N LEU A 90 8.01 -1.44 4.12
CA LEU A 90 9.44 -1.16 3.98
C LEU A 90 9.71 0.34 3.78
N ALA A 91 8.86 1.04 3.04
CA ALA A 91 9.00 2.48 2.83
C ALA A 91 8.95 3.24 4.17
N GLY A 92 8.11 2.81 5.12
CA GLY A 92 8.07 3.37 6.47
C GLY A 92 9.39 3.25 7.25
N LEU A 93 10.24 2.27 6.92
CA LEU A 93 11.55 2.08 7.58
C LEU A 93 12.63 3.04 7.05
N VAL A 94 12.47 3.50 5.81
CA VAL A 94 13.50 4.27 5.09
C VAL A 94 13.02 5.66 4.67
N ILE A 95 11.81 6.05 5.08
CA ILE A 95 11.23 7.33 4.68
C ILE A 95 12.13 8.48 5.16
N PRO A 96 12.67 9.29 4.23
CA PRO A 96 13.48 10.43 4.60
C PRO A 96 12.61 11.47 5.31
N ASP A 97 13.17 12.08 6.35
CA ASP A 97 12.49 13.11 7.12
C ASP A 97 13.46 14.22 7.53
N SER A 98 12.89 15.36 7.90
CA SER A 98 13.62 16.52 8.38
C SER A 98 12.85 17.22 9.50
N GLY A 99 13.59 17.86 10.39
CA GLY A 99 13.07 18.74 11.43
C GLY A 99 13.73 20.10 11.35
N ASP A 100 13.44 20.96 12.32
CA ASP A 100 13.99 22.31 12.39
C ASP A 100 15.53 22.34 12.52
N SER A 101 16.12 21.22 12.96
CA SER A 101 17.57 21.01 13.09
C SER A 101 18.22 20.33 11.88
N GLY A 102 17.48 20.06 10.79
CA GLY A 102 18.00 19.45 9.56
C GLY A 102 17.49 18.03 9.30
N ARG A 103 18.28 17.23 8.58
CA ARG A 103 17.95 15.84 8.21
C ARG A 103 17.87 14.95 9.45
N LEU A 104 16.89 14.05 9.46
CA LEU A 104 16.66 13.11 10.55
C LEU A 104 17.00 11.68 10.12
N ASP A 105 17.40 10.87 11.10
CA ASP A 105 17.78 9.48 10.84
C ASP A 105 16.54 8.60 10.64
N THR A 106 16.61 7.76 9.60
CA THR A 106 15.62 6.70 9.36
C THR A 106 15.89 5.49 10.24
N ALA A 107 14.91 4.57 10.38
CA ALA A 107 15.13 3.34 11.15
C ALA A 107 16.31 2.53 10.58
N LEU A 108 16.43 2.47 9.26
CA LEU A 108 17.52 1.75 8.60
C LEU A 108 18.89 2.39 8.88
N THR A 109 18.97 3.72 8.91
CA THR A 109 20.20 4.44 9.30
C THR A 109 20.60 4.11 10.73
N VAL A 110 19.63 4.12 11.66
CA VAL A 110 19.87 3.77 13.07
C VAL A 110 20.31 2.31 13.23
N TRP A 111 19.62 1.37 12.60
CA TRP A 111 19.91 -0.06 12.71
C TRP A 111 21.28 -0.44 12.14
N THR A 112 21.76 0.30 11.15
CA THR A 112 23.05 0.06 10.51
C THR A 112 24.18 0.88 11.13
N GLY A 113 23.91 1.64 12.20
CA GLY A 113 24.89 2.50 12.83
C GLY A 113 25.44 3.58 11.89
N GLY A 114 24.62 4.04 10.94
CA GLY A 114 25.01 5.04 9.95
C GLY A 114 25.72 4.49 8.70
N LEU A 115 25.92 3.17 8.57
CA LEU A 115 26.51 2.58 7.35
C LEU A 115 25.67 2.90 6.11
N ILE A 116 24.34 2.90 6.25
CA ILE A 116 23.41 3.37 5.22
C ILE A 116 23.00 4.81 5.57
N GLY A 117 23.64 5.76 4.90
CA GLY A 117 23.37 7.19 5.07
C GLY A 117 22.06 7.66 4.44
N TYR A 118 21.72 8.92 4.70
CA TYR A 118 20.46 9.56 4.28
C TYR A 118 20.18 9.45 2.76
N GLU A 119 21.16 9.71 1.91
CA GLU A 119 20.99 9.69 0.45
C GLU A 119 20.67 8.28 -0.08
N ALA A 120 21.24 7.25 0.57
CA ALA A 120 20.94 5.86 0.23
C ALA A 120 19.52 5.48 0.66
N THR A 121 19.09 5.89 1.86
CA THR A 121 17.71 5.65 2.32
C THR A 121 16.69 6.40 1.48
N GLU A 122 16.98 7.62 1.05
CA GLU A 122 16.14 8.41 0.14
C GLU A 122 15.98 7.69 -1.21
N THR A 123 17.08 7.19 -1.78
CA THR A 123 17.05 6.41 -3.02
C THR A 123 16.21 5.15 -2.88
N ILE A 124 16.38 4.39 -1.79
CA ILE A 124 15.59 3.19 -1.51
C ILE A 124 14.11 3.55 -1.35
N PHE A 125 13.80 4.64 -0.65
CA PHE A 125 12.43 5.12 -0.48
C PHE A 125 11.77 5.44 -1.82
N ILE A 126 12.45 6.16 -2.72
CA ILE A 126 11.93 6.47 -4.07
C ILE A 126 11.62 5.18 -4.84
N VAL A 127 12.53 4.20 -4.83
CA VAL A 127 12.32 2.90 -5.49
C VAL A 127 11.09 2.18 -4.90
N LEU A 128 10.94 2.16 -3.57
CA LEU A 128 9.80 1.54 -2.92
C LEU A 128 8.48 2.24 -3.27
N VAL A 129 8.45 3.58 -3.29
CA VAL A 129 7.27 4.36 -3.70
C VAL A 129 6.90 4.06 -5.16
N MET A 130 7.88 3.93 -6.05
CA MET A 130 7.62 3.53 -7.44
C MET A 130 7.02 2.11 -7.52
N ILE A 131 7.54 1.15 -6.73
CA ILE A 131 6.98 -0.20 -6.65
C ILE A 131 5.52 -0.15 -6.17
N VAL A 132 5.23 0.63 -5.11
CA VAL A 132 3.86 0.84 -4.61
C VAL A 132 2.97 1.41 -5.70
N PHE A 133 3.42 2.46 -6.39
CA PHE A 133 2.65 3.09 -7.46
C PHE A 133 2.29 2.09 -8.56
N PHE A 134 3.26 1.35 -9.10
CA PHE A 134 3.00 0.36 -10.14
C PHE A 134 2.12 -0.80 -9.66
N ALA A 135 2.31 -1.25 -8.42
CA ALA A 135 1.49 -2.29 -7.82
C ALA A 135 0.02 -1.86 -7.63
N LEU A 136 -0.20 -0.61 -7.19
CA LEU A 136 -1.55 -0.04 -7.06
C LEU A 136 -2.21 0.16 -8.42
N VAL A 137 -1.47 0.67 -9.42
CA VAL A 137 -1.98 0.80 -10.80
C VAL A 137 -2.37 -0.56 -11.37
N ALA A 138 -1.53 -1.59 -11.19
CA ALA A 138 -1.83 -2.95 -11.63
C ALA A 138 -3.05 -3.52 -10.91
N GLY A 139 -3.13 -3.36 -9.59
CA GLY A 139 -4.27 -3.81 -8.77
C GLY A 139 -5.58 -3.13 -9.20
N LEU A 140 -5.54 -1.81 -9.44
CA LEU A 140 -6.68 -1.04 -9.91
C LEU A 140 -7.11 -1.45 -11.32
N ALA A 141 -6.16 -1.60 -12.26
CA ALA A 141 -6.45 -2.05 -13.62
C ALA A 141 -7.13 -3.43 -13.62
N LEU A 142 -6.64 -4.37 -12.81
CA LEU A 142 -7.25 -5.69 -12.66
C LEU A 142 -8.66 -5.60 -12.07
N ALA A 143 -8.90 -4.73 -11.08
CA ALA A 143 -10.22 -4.51 -10.50
C ALA A 143 -11.21 -3.88 -11.50
N ILE A 144 -10.77 -2.92 -12.31
CA ILE A 144 -11.59 -2.28 -13.36
C ILE A 144 -11.92 -3.26 -14.48
N ILE A 145 -10.92 -4.01 -14.99
CA ILE A 145 -11.12 -5.02 -16.04
C ILE A 145 -12.15 -6.06 -15.58
N GLY A 146 -12.07 -6.46 -14.31
CA GLY A 146 -13.03 -7.37 -13.72
C GLY A 146 -14.45 -6.81 -13.68
N ALA A 147 -14.63 -5.60 -13.13
CA ALA A 147 -15.91 -4.92 -13.07
C ALA A 147 -16.54 -4.66 -14.46
N GLY A 148 -15.74 -4.26 -15.45
CA GLY A 148 -16.20 -3.95 -16.81
C GLY A 148 -16.63 -5.18 -17.63
N ARG A 149 -16.12 -6.37 -17.30
CA ARG A 149 -16.56 -7.64 -17.92
C ARG A 149 -17.88 -8.14 -17.32
N ALA A 150 -18.06 -7.95 -16.01
CA ALA A 150 -19.31 -8.26 -15.30
C ALA A 150 -20.52 -7.54 -15.91
N GLY A 151 -20.39 -6.21 -16.09
CA GLY A 151 -21.48 -5.38 -16.64
C GLY A 151 -21.93 -5.80 -18.04
N ARG A 152 -21.01 -6.25 -18.90
CA ARG A 152 -21.34 -6.71 -20.27
C ARG A 152 -22.06 -8.05 -20.28
N ALA A 153 -21.69 -8.98 -19.39
CA ALA A 153 -22.37 -10.27 -19.28
C ALA A 153 -23.83 -10.11 -18.84
N SER A 154 -24.10 -9.18 -17.92
CA SER A 154 -25.47 -8.85 -17.50
C SER A 154 -26.31 -8.13 -18.57
N ALA A 155 -25.68 -7.40 -19.49
CA ALA A 155 -26.37 -6.68 -20.55
C ALA A 155 -26.77 -7.57 -21.74
N GLY A 156 -26.05 -8.66 -21.99
CA GLY A 156 -26.35 -9.63 -23.06
C GLY A 156 -27.36 -10.72 -22.70
N SER A 157 -27.95 -10.67 -21.49
CA SER A 157 -28.93 -11.65 -20.99
C SER A 157 -30.38 -11.13 -21.02
N LYS A 158 -30.64 -10.00 -21.68
CA LYS A 158 -31.98 -9.48 -21.95
C LYS A 158 -32.32 -9.69 -23.41
#